data_AF-M3AAA9-F1
#
_entry.id   AF-M3AAA9-F1
#
_cell.length_a   1.000
_cell.length_b   1.000
_cell.length_c   1.000
_cell.angle_alpha   90.00
_cell.angle_beta   90.00
_cell.angle_gamma   90.00
#
_symmetry.space_group_name_H-M   'P 1'
#
loop_
_entity.id
_entity.type
_entity.pdbx_description
1 polymer ?
#
loop_
_entity_poly.entity_id
_entity_poly.type
_entity_poly.pdbx_seq_one_letter_code
_entity_poly.pdbx_strand_id
1 'polypeptide(L)'
;MSRSHRWSVPALAAAALLGSVTLTGPTHATAPQAGAIPAAPAITRHDEIERARTWLVARGGKPVPYSRDLIWKDGFRQDCSGYASMALKLPQPGPNTVALANDGWTTPIAMPALGQGDLVIKAGSDSARFRHVVIFDHWADAAHTKYWAYEQAGGAGTRYTIHDYGLTGGDGYHAAHPRNLTD
;
A
#
# COMPACT_ATOMS: atom_id res chain seq x y z
N MET A 1 27.95 -75.52 13.40
CA MET A 1 28.74 -75.70 14.65
C MET A 1 27.96 -75.02 15.78
N SER A 2 27.79 -75.66 16.95
CA SER A 2 27.16 -75.17 18.22
C SER A 2 25.77 -74.46 18.14
N ARG A 3 24.67 -74.90 18.78
CA ARG A 3 24.37 -74.91 20.25
C ARG A 3 24.73 -73.55 20.92
N SER A 4 23.91 -72.83 21.68
CA SER A 4 22.66 -73.12 22.44
C SER A 4 21.86 -71.79 22.69
N HIS A 5 20.67 -71.73 23.33
CA HIS A 5 19.84 -72.80 23.89
C HIS A 5 18.29 -72.67 23.77
N ARG A 6 17.62 -72.01 24.74
CA ARG A 6 16.17 -72.02 25.08
C ARG A 6 15.85 -70.89 26.09
N TRP A 7 14.62 -70.37 26.11
CA TRP A 7 13.71 -70.43 27.28
C TRP A 7 12.29 -70.00 26.89
N SER A 8 11.29 -70.55 27.58
CA SER A 8 9.87 -70.23 27.42
C SER A 8 9.19 -70.33 28.78
N VAL A 9 8.50 -69.28 29.23
CA VAL A 9 7.35 -69.32 30.15
C VAL A 9 6.54 -68.02 29.99
N PRO A 10 5.24 -67.98 30.34
CA PRO A 10 4.27 -67.19 29.59
C PRO A 10 3.49 -66.16 30.42
N ALA A 11 2.58 -65.48 29.71
CA ALA A 11 1.34 -64.86 30.19
C ALA A 11 1.41 -63.72 31.21
N LEU A 12 0.72 -62.62 30.88
CA LEU A 12 -0.33 -62.09 31.76
C LEU A 12 -1.33 -61.21 31.00
N ALA A 13 -2.61 -61.44 31.31
CA ALA A 13 -3.77 -60.56 31.17
C ALA A 13 -3.98 -59.77 29.87
N ALA A 14 -5.04 -60.17 29.13
CA ALA A 14 -5.81 -59.21 28.35
C ALA A 14 -6.54 -58.24 29.31
N ALA A 15 -6.53 -56.94 28.99
CA ALA A 15 -7.46 -55.96 29.53
C ALA A 15 -7.97 -55.11 28.36
N ALA A 16 -9.24 -55.33 27.98
CA ALA A 16 -9.87 -54.53 26.95
C ALA A 16 -10.21 -53.14 27.51
N LEU A 17 -9.69 -52.09 26.89
CA LEU A 17 -10.15 -50.72 27.09
C LEU A 17 -10.57 -50.14 25.74
N LEU A 18 -11.88 -49.90 25.62
CA LEU A 18 -12.48 -49.17 24.51
C LEU A 18 -12.05 -47.70 24.62
N GLY A 19 -11.01 -47.32 23.88
CA GLY A 19 -10.54 -45.94 23.75
C GLY A 19 -10.83 -45.40 22.35
N SER A 20 -11.80 -44.48 22.25
CA SER A 20 -12.20 -43.88 20.98
C SER A 20 -11.04 -43.11 20.34
N VAL A 21 -10.59 -43.53 19.15
CA VAL A 21 -9.64 -42.74 18.34
C VAL A 21 -10.37 -41.51 17.80
N THR A 22 -10.23 -40.38 18.49
CA THR A 22 -10.58 -39.09 17.90
C THR A 22 -9.55 -38.76 16.83
N LEU A 23 -9.92 -38.83 15.56
CA LEU A 23 -9.09 -38.26 14.50
C LEU A 23 -9.07 -36.74 14.70
N THR A 24 -7.98 -36.23 15.26
CA THR A 24 -7.62 -34.82 15.16
C THR A 24 -7.30 -34.55 13.69
N GLY A 25 -8.33 -34.17 12.93
CA GLY A 25 -8.15 -33.62 11.59
C GLY A 25 -7.20 -32.42 11.64
N PRO A 26 -6.49 -32.11 10.54
CA PRO A 26 -5.56 -30.99 10.53
C PRO A 26 -6.31 -29.72 10.92
N THR A 27 -5.81 -29.04 11.95
CA THR A 27 -6.17 -27.66 12.21
C THR A 27 -5.79 -26.85 10.98
N HIS A 28 -6.76 -26.54 10.14
CA HIS A 28 -6.59 -25.53 9.10
C HIS A 28 -6.19 -24.25 9.83
N ALA A 29 -4.93 -23.86 9.70
CA ALA A 29 -4.48 -22.56 10.15
C ALA A 29 -5.31 -21.54 9.37
N THR A 30 -6.19 -20.83 10.07
CA THR A 30 -7.00 -19.77 9.47
C THR A 30 -6.05 -18.79 8.81
N ALA A 31 -6.03 -18.78 7.47
CA ALA A 31 -5.30 -17.77 6.73
C ALA A 31 -5.79 -16.39 7.23
N PRO A 32 -4.89 -15.41 7.45
CA PRO A 32 -5.30 -14.11 7.95
C PRO A 32 -6.36 -13.57 7.00
N GLN A 33 -7.58 -13.41 7.50
CA GLN A 33 -8.64 -12.74 6.76
C GLN A 33 -8.10 -11.37 6.39
N ALA A 34 -8.08 -11.05 5.10
CA ALA A 34 -7.68 -9.73 4.62
C ALA A 34 -8.58 -8.71 5.34
N GLY A 35 -7.97 -7.94 6.25
CA GLY A 35 -8.71 -6.99 7.06
C GLY A 35 -9.43 -6.02 6.14
N ALA A 36 -10.71 -5.77 6.41
CA ALA A 36 -11.48 -4.81 5.63
C ALA A 36 -10.73 -3.47 5.64
N ILE A 37 -10.46 -2.94 4.46
CA ILE A 37 -9.80 -1.66 4.27
C ILE A 37 -10.64 -0.61 5.01
N PRO A 38 -10.07 0.16 5.96
CA PRO A 38 -10.87 1.11 6.72
C PRO A 38 -11.44 2.17 5.79
N ALA A 39 -12.75 2.40 5.86
CA ALA A 39 -13.44 3.28 4.92
C ALA A 39 -12.84 4.70 4.92
N ALA A 40 -12.38 5.15 3.75
CA ALA A 40 -12.02 6.55 3.56
C ALA A 40 -13.29 7.42 3.51
N PRO A 41 -13.26 8.64 4.10
CA PRO A 41 -14.27 9.63 3.83
C PRO A 41 -14.30 9.98 2.33
N ALA A 42 -15.51 10.13 1.79
CA ALA A 42 -15.72 10.76 0.49
C ALA A 42 -15.12 12.19 0.47
N ILE A 43 -14.54 12.57 -0.67
CA ILE A 43 -13.87 13.86 -0.87
C ILE A 43 -14.02 14.30 -2.34
N THR A 44 -14.06 15.61 -2.60
CA THR A 44 -14.03 16.13 -3.98
C THR A 44 -12.59 16.30 -4.49
N ARG A 45 -12.40 16.32 -5.81
CA ARG A 45 -11.11 16.71 -6.42
C ARG A 45 -10.64 18.08 -5.94
N HIS A 46 -11.57 19.03 -5.77
CA HIS A 46 -11.25 20.36 -5.26
C HIS A 46 -10.69 20.30 -3.82
N ASP A 47 -11.37 19.58 -2.92
CA ASP A 47 -10.92 19.40 -1.54
C ASP A 47 -9.57 18.67 -1.47
N GLU A 48 -9.34 17.67 -2.33
CA GLU A 48 -8.05 16.96 -2.41
C GLU A 48 -6.91 17.92 -2.79
N ILE A 49 -7.09 18.71 -3.85
CA ILE A 49 -6.06 19.64 -4.34
C ILE A 49 -5.79 20.75 -3.31
N GLU A 50 -6.82 21.29 -2.66
CA GLU A 50 -6.62 22.27 -1.58
C GLU A 50 -5.85 21.64 -0.40
N ARG A 51 -6.13 20.38 -0.05
CA ARG A 51 -5.34 19.64 0.95
C ARG A 51 -3.90 19.42 0.50
N ALA A 52 -3.67 19.03 -0.76
CA ALA A 52 -2.34 18.89 -1.35
C ALA A 52 -1.53 20.19 -1.25
N ARG A 53 -2.15 21.35 -1.55
CA ARG A 53 -1.52 22.67 -1.42
C ARG A 53 -1.03 22.98 0.00
N THR A 54 -1.71 22.51 1.06
CA THR A 54 -1.36 22.89 2.44
C THR A 54 0.09 22.59 2.80
N TRP A 55 0.63 21.44 2.39
CA TRP A 55 2.00 21.03 2.72
C TRP A 55 3.08 21.84 1.98
N LEU A 56 2.74 22.60 0.94
CA LEU A 56 3.68 23.53 0.30
C LEU A 56 4.11 24.66 1.25
N VAL A 57 3.32 24.96 2.29
CA VAL A 57 3.54 26.08 3.22
C VAL A 57 3.42 25.71 4.71
N ALA A 58 3.04 24.48 5.06
CA ALA A 58 2.70 24.07 6.42
C ALA A 58 3.84 24.15 7.46
N ARG A 59 5.10 24.30 7.02
CA ARG A 59 6.28 24.55 7.88
C ARG A 59 6.65 26.04 7.87
N GLY A 60 5.74 26.88 8.37
CA GLY A 60 5.98 28.32 8.54
C GLY A 60 6.24 29.05 7.22
N GLY A 61 5.38 28.84 6.22
CA GLY A 61 5.54 29.40 4.88
C GLY A 61 6.51 28.62 3.98
N LYS A 62 6.95 27.43 4.40
CA LYS A 62 7.86 26.55 3.64
C LYS A 62 7.25 25.14 3.48
N PRO A 63 7.69 24.38 2.46
CA PRO A 63 7.25 22.99 2.27
C PRO A 63 7.51 22.08 3.47
N VAL A 64 6.72 21.02 3.64
CA VAL A 64 6.99 19.93 4.58
C VAL A 64 8.22 19.14 4.10
N PRO A 65 9.22 18.88 4.96
CA PRO A 65 10.41 18.13 4.55
C PRO A 65 10.07 16.65 4.34
N TYR A 66 10.76 16.00 3.42
CA TYR A 66 10.63 14.56 3.19
C TYR A 66 11.26 13.75 4.32
N SER A 67 10.54 12.74 4.83
CA SER A 67 11.08 11.69 5.67
C SER A 67 10.18 10.45 5.61
N ARG A 68 10.78 9.25 5.56
CA ARG A 68 10.06 7.98 5.66
C ARG A 68 9.87 7.50 7.10
N ASP A 69 10.58 8.14 8.03
CA ASP A 69 10.68 7.73 9.44
C ASP A 69 9.90 8.67 10.38
N LEU A 70 9.33 9.76 9.84
CA LEU A 70 8.63 10.79 10.61
C LEU A 70 7.16 10.95 10.19
N ILE A 71 6.34 11.26 11.18
CA ILE A 71 4.94 11.64 11.07
C ILE A 71 4.84 13.16 11.22
N TRP A 72 4.11 13.83 10.33
CA TRP A 72 3.85 15.25 10.42
C TRP A 72 2.79 15.55 11.49
N LYS A 73 2.68 16.82 11.90
CA LYS A 73 1.76 17.27 12.98
C LYS A 73 0.26 17.02 12.72
N ASP A 74 -0.11 16.66 11.49
CA ASP A 74 -1.45 16.28 11.07
C ASP A 74 -1.65 14.75 10.96
N GLY A 75 -0.72 13.95 11.49
CA GLY A 75 -0.84 12.50 11.64
C GLY A 75 -0.41 11.66 10.42
N PHE A 76 0.00 12.27 9.31
CA PHE A 76 0.40 11.55 8.10
C PHE A 76 1.93 11.40 7.97
N ARG A 77 2.39 10.32 7.29
CA ARG A 77 3.84 10.12 7.06
C ARG A 77 4.40 11.18 6.12
N GLN A 78 5.61 11.65 6.37
CA GLN A 78 6.27 12.68 5.57
C GLN A 78 6.88 12.18 4.24
N ASP A 79 6.34 11.11 3.66
CA ASP A 79 6.79 10.51 2.40
C ASP A 79 5.72 10.61 1.29
N CYS A 80 6.00 10.05 0.12
CA CYS A 80 5.14 10.17 -1.06
C CYS A 80 3.72 9.63 -0.85
N SER A 81 3.56 8.41 -0.33
CA SER A 81 2.22 7.83 -0.10
C SER A 81 1.55 8.34 1.17
N GLY A 82 2.30 8.78 2.19
CA GLY A 82 1.74 9.52 3.32
C GLY A 82 1.15 10.87 2.90
N TYR A 83 1.83 11.58 2.00
CA TYR A 83 1.32 12.83 1.41
C TYR A 83 0.08 12.63 0.52
N ALA A 84 0.09 11.63 -0.37
CA ALA A 84 -1.10 11.28 -1.15
C ALA A 84 -2.28 10.89 -0.24
N SER A 85 -2.01 10.14 0.84
CA SER A 85 -3.02 9.80 1.85
C SER A 85 -3.54 11.03 2.60
N MET A 86 -2.68 12.01 2.86
CA MET A 86 -3.07 13.29 3.45
C MET A 86 -3.99 14.06 2.51
N ALA A 87 -3.62 14.24 1.25
CA ALA A 87 -4.44 14.94 0.26
C ALA A 87 -5.83 14.27 0.14
N LEU A 88 -5.86 12.96 -0.07
CA LEU A 88 -7.08 12.15 -0.19
C LEU A 88 -7.84 11.93 1.12
N LYS A 89 -7.39 12.49 2.26
CA LYS A 89 -8.06 12.36 3.57
C LYS A 89 -8.26 10.89 4.01
N LEU A 90 -7.35 10.00 3.60
CA LEU A 90 -7.38 8.59 4.00
C LEU A 90 -7.13 8.44 5.52
N PRO A 91 -7.50 7.31 6.13
CA PRO A 91 -7.18 7.03 7.53
C PRO A 91 -5.68 7.15 7.83
N GLN A 92 -5.34 7.88 8.90
CA GLN A 92 -3.95 8.08 9.34
C GLN A 92 -3.29 6.76 9.79
N PRO A 93 -1.97 6.58 9.57
CA PRO A 93 -1.03 7.51 8.94
C PRO A 93 -1.00 7.41 7.40
N GLY A 94 -1.95 6.68 6.80
CA GLY A 94 -2.01 6.37 5.38
C GLY A 94 -1.29 5.07 4.99
N PRO A 95 -1.78 4.34 3.97
CA PRO A 95 -1.09 3.16 3.41
C PRO A 95 0.32 3.50 2.87
N ASN A 96 1.18 2.48 2.77
CA ASN A 96 2.42 2.59 1.99
C ASN A 96 2.10 2.51 0.48
N THR A 97 3.06 2.82 -0.39
CA THR A 97 2.84 2.93 -1.84
C THR A 97 2.38 1.63 -2.52
N VAL A 98 2.66 0.45 -1.94
CA VAL A 98 2.14 -0.84 -2.45
C VAL A 98 0.69 -1.02 -2.03
N ALA A 99 0.39 -0.81 -0.75
CA ALA A 99 -0.97 -0.89 -0.25
C ALA A 99 -1.89 0.14 -0.93
N LEU A 100 -1.41 1.37 -1.15
CA LEU A 100 -2.15 2.43 -1.86
C LEU A 100 -2.56 2.00 -3.28
N ALA A 101 -1.72 1.25 -4.00
CA ALA A 101 -2.02 0.76 -5.34
C ALA A 101 -2.88 -0.52 -5.36
N ASN A 102 -2.64 -1.44 -4.42
CA ASN A 102 -3.14 -2.83 -4.51
C ASN A 102 -4.25 -3.15 -3.51
N ASP A 103 -4.26 -2.51 -2.34
CA ASP A 103 -5.16 -2.83 -1.23
C ASP A 103 -6.43 -1.97 -1.32
N GLY A 104 -7.04 -1.93 -2.50
CA GLY A 104 -8.36 -1.35 -2.75
C GLY A 104 -8.55 0.16 -2.56
N TRP A 105 -7.53 0.95 -2.21
CA TRP A 105 -7.64 2.42 -2.11
C TRP A 105 -7.84 3.09 -3.48
N THR A 106 -7.32 2.49 -4.55
CA THR A 106 -7.40 2.99 -5.92
C THR A 106 -8.00 1.98 -6.89
N THR A 107 -8.28 2.42 -8.11
CA THR A 107 -8.65 1.60 -9.28
C THR A 107 -7.71 1.95 -10.44
N PRO A 108 -7.07 0.98 -11.12
CA PRO A 108 -6.22 1.28 -12.28
C PRO A 108 -7.00 1.98 -13.40
N ILE A 109 -6.37 2.96 -14.04
CA ILE A 109 -6.88 3.66 -15.24
C ILE A 109 -5.78 3.76 -16.30
N ALA A 110 -6.13 4.15 -17.53
CA ALA A 110 -5.15 4.41 -18.57
C ALA A 110 -4.50 5.79 -18.38
N MET A 111 -3.20 5.94 -18.64
CA MET A 111 -2.50 7.24 -18.53
C MET A 111 -3.20 8.39 -19.29
N PRO A 112 -3.73 8.22 -20.52
CA PRO A 112 -4.44 9.30 -21.21
C PRO A 112 -5.79 9.70 -20.59
N ALA A 113 -6.31 8.91 -19.64
CA ALA A 113 -7.57 9.16 -18.94
C ALA A 113 -7.40 9.89 -17.59
N LEU A 114 -6.17 10.30 -17.24
CA LEU A 114 -5.88 11.08 -16.03
C LEU A 114 -6.71 12.37 -15.99
N GLY A 115 -7.51 12.50 -14.93
CA GLY A 115 -8.11 13.75 -14.47
C GLY A 115 -7.40 14.28 -13.21
N GLN A 116 -7.71 15.52 -12.84
CA GLN A 116 -7.20 16.14 -11.60
C GLN A 116 -7.49 15.23 -10.38
N GLY A 117 -6.52 15.06 -9.49
CA GLY A 117 -6.62 14.18 -8.32
C GLY A 117 -6.27 12.70 -8.58
N ASP A 118 -6.20 12.25 -9.84
CA ASP A 118 -5.73 10.89 -10.12
C ASP A 118 -4.24 10.73 -9.75
N LEU A 119 -3.86 9.53 -9.35
CA LEU A 119 -2.50 9.24 -8.91
C LEU A 119 -1.68 8.60 -10.03
N VAL A 120 -0.43 9.01 -10.16
CA VAL A 120 0.57 8.30 -10.98
C VAL A 120 1.53 7.58 -10.04
N ILE A 121 1.39 6.26 -9.94
CA ILE A 121 1.97 5.42 -8.88
C ILE A 121 3.00 4.44 -9.44
N LYS A 122 4.19 4.42 -8.82
CA LYS A 122 5.20 3.36 -8.96
C LYS A 122 5.25 2.52 -7.69
N ALA A 123 4.47 1.44 -7.68
CA ALA A 123 4.45 0.46 -6.60
C ALA A 123 5.48 -0.69 -6.79
N GLY A 124 5.73 -1.07 -8.05
CA GLY A 124 6.62 -2.18 -8.42
C GLY A 124 8.10 -1.85 -8.23
N SER A 125 8.67 -2.27 -7.10
CA SER A 125 10.13 -2.35 -6.89
C SER A 125 10.47 -3.20 -5.68
N ASP A 126 11.57 -3.95 -5.75
CA ASP A 126 12.15 -4.72 -4.64
C ASP A 126 12.60 -3.83 -3.47
N SER A 127 12.85 -2.55 -3.72
CA SER A 127 13.24 -1.61 -2.68
C SER A 127 12.27 -0.43 -2.58
N ALA A 128 11.73 -0.21 -1.38
CA ALA A 128 10.84 0.89 -1.08
C ALA A 128 11.43 2.28 -1.38
N ARG A 129 12.76 2.41 -1.55
CA ARG A 129 13.42 3.67 -1.97
C ARG A 129 13.13 4.09 -3.43
N PHE A 130 12.67 3.17 -4.26
CA PHE A 130 12.35 3.41 -5.68
C PHE A 130 10.84 3.39 -5.98
N ARG A 131 10.02 3.30 -4.92
CA ARG A 131 8.56 3.42 -5.02
C ARG A 131 8.18 4.89 -4.85
N HIS A 132 7.23 5.36 -5.65
CA HIS A 132 6.81 6.76 -5.62
C HIS A 132 5.34 6.93 -6.01
N VAL A 133 4.77 8.08 -5.68
CA VAL A 133 3.44 8.50 -6.11
C VAL A 133 3.41 10.02 -6.20
N VAL A 134 2.75 10.53 -7.24
CA VAL A 134 2.43 11.94 -7.43
C VAL A 134 0.93 12.08 -7.70
N ILE A 135 0.35 13.22 -7.30
CA ILE A 135 -1.05 13.57 -7.54
C ILE A 135 -1.10 14.42 -8.81
N PHE A 136 -1.75 13.92 -9.86
CA PHE A 136 -1.92 14.65 -11.12
C PHE A 136 -2.82 15.87 -10.92
N ASP A 137 -2.44 17.00 -11.51
CA ASP A 137 -3.26 18.22 -11.51
C ASP A 137 -3.86 18.47 -12.89
N HIS A 138 -3.01 18.70 -13.90
CA HIS A 138 -3.42 18.89 -15.29
C HIS A 138 -2.30 18.62 -16.29
N TRP A 139 -2.65 18.33 -17.54
CA TRP A 139 -1.69 18.21 -18.65
C TRP A 139 -0.99 19.55 -18.91
N ALA A 140 0.34 19.54 -19.00
CA ALA A 140 1.15 20.73 -19.22
C ALA A 140 1.22 21.13 -20.71
N ASP A 141 0.82 20.22 -21.60
CA ASP A 141 0.76 20.43 -23.04
C ASP A 141 -0.42 19.65 -23.67
N ALA A 142 -0.90 20.10 -24.83
CA ALA A 142 -2.05 19.51 -25.53
C ALA A 142 -1.74 18.16 -26.21
N ALA A 143 -0.47 17.73 -26.26
CA ALA A 143 -0.07 16.41 -26.73
C ALA A 143 0.06 15.39 -25.58
N HIS A 144 -0.26 15.81 -24.35
CA HIS A 144 -0.19 15.01 -23.11
C HIS A 144 1.21 14.40 -22.88
N THR A 145 2.28 15.13 -23.26
CA THR A 145 3.66 14.65 -23.11
C THR A 145 4.28 14.96 -21.76
N LYS A 146 3.68 15.89 -21.00
CA LYS A 146 4.02 16.27 -19.63
C LYS A 146 2.77 16.69 -18.86
N TYR A 147 2.82 16.62 -17.54
CA TYR A 147 1.76 17.08 -16.66
C TYR A 147 2.28 17.76 -15.40
N TRP A 148 1.50 18.68 -14.85
CA TRP A 148 1.71 19.22 -13.51
C TRP A 148 1.21 18.26 -12.45
N ALA A 149 1.96 18.11 -11.37
CA ALA A 149 1.59 17.28 -10.24
C ALA A 149 2.11 17.81 -8.91
N TYR A 150 1.42 17.42 -7.84
CA TYR A 150 1.85 17.60 -6.46
C TYR A 150 2.55 16.35 -5.96
N GLU A 151 3.63 16.50 -5.19
CA GLU A 151 4.33 15.36 -4.61
C GLU A 151 5.06 15.71 -3.31
N GLN A 152 5.47 14.64 -2.62
CA GLN A 152 6.39 14.66 -1.48
C GLN A 152 7.59 13.79 -1.81
N ALA A 153 8.73 14.41 -2.17
CA ALA A 153 9.87 13.72 -2.79
C ALA A 153 11.17 13.81 -1.98
N GLY A 154 11.95 12.73 -2.00
CA GLY A 154 13.28 12.67 -1.38
C GLY A 154 14.20 13.77 -1.92
N GLY A 155 14.89 14.49 -1.03
CA GLY A 155 15.76 15.61 -1.37
C GLY A 155 15.05 16.94 -1.67
N ALA A 156 13.73 16.95 -1.90
CA ALA A 156 12.96 18.16 -2.18
C ALA A 156 11.94 18.54 -1.07
N GLY A 157 11.31 17.54 -0.43
CA GLY A 157 10.10 17.77 0.37
C GLY A 157 8.88 17.96 -0.54
N THR A 158 7.91 18.75 -0.09
CA THR A 158 6.67 18.99 -0.84
C THR A 158 6.92 19.95 -2.00
N ARG A 159 6.46 19.61 -3.20
CA ARG A 159 6.53 20.51 -4.34
C ARG A 159 5.37 20.30 -5.31
N TYR A 160 5.18 21.30 -6.15
CA TYR A 160 4.31 21.29 -7.32
C TYR A 160 5.22 21.50 -8.53
N THR A 161 5.25 20.53 -9.46
CA THR A 161 6.23 20.49 -10.56
C THR A 161 5.69 19.73 -11.76
N ILE A 162 6.33 19.92 -12.91
CA ILE A 162 6.07 19.16 -14.14
C ILE A 162 6.79 17.79 -14.07
N HIS A 163 6.12 16.74 -14.55
CA HIS A 163 6.63 15.38 -14.74
C HIS A 163 6.23 14.79 -16.09
N ASP A 164 6.87 13.67 -16.44
CA ASP A 164 6.57 12.79 -17.58
C ASP A 164 6.46 11.30 -17.19
N TYR A 165 6.30 11.00 -15.89
CA TYR A 165 6.23 9.62 -15.40
C TYR A 165 5.04 8.86 -16.00
N GLY A 166 5.26 7.60 -16.36
CA GLY A 166 4.26 6.70 -16.98
C GLY A 166 3.99 6.98 -18.47
N LEU A 167 4.49 8.08 -19.05
CA LEU A 167 4.17 8.48 -20.43
C LEU A 167 5.05 7.82 -21.49
N THR A 168 6.31 7.50 -21.15
CA THR A 168 7.27 6.85 -22.07
C THR A 168 7.21 5.32 -22.04
N GLY A 169 6.53 4.76 -21.02
CA GLY A 169 6.54 3.33 -20.72
C GLY A 169 7.87 2.84 -20.10
N GLY A 170 7.83 1.67 -19.47
CA GLY A 170 9.03 1.00 -18.92
C GLY A 170 9.61 1.59 -17.62
N ASP A 171 9.17 2.78 -17.19
CA ASP A 171 9.60 3.41 -15.94
C ASP A 171 8.90 2.82 -14.69
N GLY A 172 7.81 2.06 -14.87
CA GLY A 172 7.06 1.38 -13.82
C GLY A 172 6.03 2.25 -13.09
N TYR A 173 5.67 3.40 -13.65
CA TYR A 173 4.54 4.19 -13.18
C TYR A 173 3.24 3.83 -13.91
N HIS A 174 2.13 3.85 -13.18
CA HIS A 174 0.79 3.55 -13.68
C HIS A 174 -0.22 4.55 -13.13
N ALA A 175 -1.19 4.96 -13.94
CA ALA A 175 -2.30 5.80 -13.49
C ALA A 175 -3.32 5.00 -12.67
N ALA A 176 -3.82 5.60 -11.60
CA ALA A 176 -4.82 5.00 -10.72
C ALA A 176 -5.76 6.07 -10.14
N HIS A 177 -7.06 5.81 -10.24
CA HIS A 177 -8.12 6.66 -9.71
C HIS A 177 -8.41 6.33 -8.23
N PRO A 178 -8.28 7.28 -7.29
CA PRO A 178 -8.68 7.10 -5.88
C PRO A 178 -10.18 6.79 -5.72
N ARG A 179 -10.52 5.76 -4.94
CA ARG A 179 -11.91 5.30 -4.81
C ARG A 179 -12.83 6.19 -3.98
N ASN A 180 -12.27 7.15 -3.24
CA ASN A 180 -13.04 8.05 -2.40
C ASN A 180 -13.25 9.45 -3.01
N LEU A 181 -12.76 9.68 -4.23
CA LEU A 181 -13.17 10.83 -5.04
C LEU A 181 -14.64 10.67 -5.49
N THR A 182 -15.39 11.77 -5.45
CA THR A 182 -16.84 11.77 -5.74
C THR A 182 -17.24 12.41 -7.06
N ASP A 183 -16.34 13.15 -7.69
CA ASP A 183 -16.54 13.95 -8.90
C ASP A 183 -15.43 13.67 -9.92
#